data_AF-A0A6I1HH13-F1
#
_entry.id   AF-A0A6I1HH13-F1
#
_cell.length_a   1.000
_cell.length_b   1.000
_cell.length_c   1.000
_cell.angle_alpha   90.00
_cell.angle_beta   90.00
_cell.angle_gamma   90.00
#
_symmetry.space_group_name_H-M   'P 1'
#
loop_
_entity.id
_entity.type
_entity.pdbx_description
1 polymer ?
#
loop_
_entity_poly.entity_id
_entity_poly.type
_entity_poly.pdbx_seq_one_letter_code
_entity_poly.pdbx_strand_id
1 'polypeptide(L)'
;AVAAIADPLSQLVAAGVLLRASRATPELLDTAVATASDQGWRRPLLAWLGVQRLRAEQAGDTQAAQRIARRMAVVEQPPAP
;
A
#
# COMPACT_ATOMS: atom_id res chain seq x y z
N ALA A 1 -10.07 2.14 13.62
CA ALA A 1 -10.43 0.71 13.76
C ALA A 1 -9.30 -0.20 13.25
N VAL A 2 -8.98 -0.20 11.94
CA VAL A 2 -7.91 -1.08 11.40
C VAL A 2 -6.53 -0.75 11.96
N ALA A 3 -6.17 0.54 12.08
CA ALA A 3 -4.88 0.96 12.65
C ALA A 3 -4.66 0.57 14.14
N ALA A 4 -5.72 0.16 14.85
CA ALA A 4 -5.63 -0.28 16.25
C ALA A 4 -5.40 -1.81 16.37
N ILE A 5 -5.36 -2.54 15.25
CA ILE A 5 -5.06 -3.98 15.24
C ILE A 5 -3.54 -4.14 15.45
N ALA A 6 -3.15 -4.80 16.54
CA ALA A 6 -1.74 -4.94 16.92
C ALA A 6 -0.97 -5.92 16.01
N ASP A 7 -1.62 -6.99 15.53
CA ASP A 7 -0.98 -7.94 14.62
C ASP A 7 -0.91 -7.36 13.19
N PRO A 8 0.30 -7.13 12.64
CA PRO A 8 0.47 -6.49 11.33
C PRO A 8 -0.19 -7.26 10.19
N LEU A 9 -0.19 -8.60 10.24
CA LEU A 9 -0.82 -9.41 9.20
C LEU A 9 -2.34 -9.26 9.23
N SER A 10 -2.95 -9.38 10.41
CA SER A 10 -4.38 -9.16 10.61
C SER A 10 -4.81 -7.75 10.18
N GLN A 11 -3.98 -6.74 10.44
CA GLN A 11 -4.20 -5.38 9.98
C GLN A 11 -4.28 -5.29 8.44
N LEU A 12 -3.34 -5.94 7.73
CA LEU A 12 -3.36 -5.97 6.25
C LEU A 12 -4.57 -6.74 5.70
N VAL A 13 -4.96 -7.84 6.34
CA VAL A 13 -6.17 -8.59 5.96
C VAL A 13 -7.41 -7.73 6.14
N ALA A 14 -7.55 -7.04 7.28
CA ALA A 14 -8.68 -6.14 7.53
C ALA A 14 -8.72 -4.97 6.51
N ALA A 15 -7.56 -4.40 6.17
CA ALA A 15 -7.47 -3.40 5.11
C ALA A 15 -7.92 -3.97 3.75
N GLY A 16 -7.51 -5.19 3.42
CA GLY A 16 -7.91 -5.89 2.20
C GLY A 16 -9.43 -6.16 2.12
N VAL A 17 -10.05 -6.53 3.24
CA VAL A 17 -11.50 -6.71 3.34
C VAL A 17 -12.23 -5.39 3.07
N LEU A 18 -11.79 -4.28 3.66
CA LEU A 18 -12.39 -2.97 3.43
C LEU A 18 -12.18 -2.47 1.99
N LEU A 19 -11.02 -2.74 1.38
CA LEU A 19 -10.78 -2.46 -0.03
C LEU A 19 -11.77 -3.21 -0.93
N ARG A 20 -11.93 -4.52 -0.72
CA ARG A 20 -12.88 -5.35 -1.48
C ARG A 20 -14.33 -4.91 -1.28
N ALA A 21 -14.66 -4.36 -0.11
CA ALA A 21 -15.97 -3.80 0.18
C ALA A 21 -16.18 -2.39 -0.40
N SER A 22 -15.25 -1.85 -1.19
CA SER A 22 -15.26 -0.48 -1.71
C SER A 22 -15.30 0.60 -0.62
N ARG A 23 -14.79 0.29 0.58
CA ARG A 23 -14.72 1.21 1.74
C ARG A 23 -13.30 1.66 2.08
N ALA A 24 -12.33 1.37 1.22
CA ALA A 24 -10.98 1.85 1.45
C ALA A 24 -10.89 3.37 1.30
N THR A 25 -10.34 4.04 2.31
CA THR A 25 -9.99 5.46 2.29
C THR A 25 -8.51 5.65 1.95
N PRO A 26 -8.06 6.83 1.54
CA PRO A 26 -6.63 7.11 1.34
C PRO A 26 -5.79 6.75 2.58
N GLU A 27 -6.25 7.10 3.77
CA GLU A 27 -5.55 6.85 5.03
C GLU A 27 -5.40 5.35 5.34
N LEU A 28 -6.40 4.55 4.96
CA LEU A 28 -6.32 3.09 5.08
C LEU A 28 -5.23 2.51 4.17
N LEU A 29 -5.09 3.04 2.96
CA LEU A 29 -4.06 2.60 2.02
C LEU A 29 -2.66 3.01 2.50
N ASP A 30 -2.53 4.20 3.07
CA ASP A 30 -1.27 4.65 3.68
C ASP A 30 -0.89 3.78 4.88
N THR A 31 -1.87 3.45 5.72
CA THR A 31 -1.68 2.52 6.83
C THR A 31 -1.19 1.17 6.34
N ALA A 32 -1.83 0.58 5.32
CA ALA A 32 -1.43 -0.72 4.79
C ALA A 32 -0.03 -0.71 4.15
N VAL A 33 0.33 0.37 3.46
CA VAL A 33 1.68 0.58 2.91
C VAL A 33 2.72 0.71 4.02
N ALA A 34 2.43 1.49 5.07
CA ALA A 34 3.32 1.63 6.23
C ALA A 34 3.53 0.29 6.93
N THR A 35 2.45 -0.41 7.28
CA THR A 35 2.52 -1.74 7.92
C THR A 35 3.35 -2.74 7.11
N ALA A 36 3.15 -2.82 5.79
CA ALA A 36 3.94 -3.74 4.95
C ALA A 36 5.42 -3.32 4.83
N SER A 37 5.69 -2.00 4.80
CA SER A 37 7.03 -1.44 4.75
C SER A 37 7.81 -1.69 6.03
N ASP A 38 7.20 -1.43 7.18
CA ASP A 38 7.82 -1.59 8.51
C ASP A 38 8.19 -3.05 8.81
N GLN A 39 7.44 -4.00 8.26
CA GLN A 39 7.72 -5.43 8.37
C GLN A 39 8.71 -5.94 7.30
N GLY A 40 9.15 -5.10 6.36
CA GLY A 40 10.00 -5.51 5.25
C GLY A 40 9.31 -6.45 4.25
N TRP A 41 7.98 -6.49 4.23
CA TRP A 41 7.22 -7.40 3.39
C TRP A 41 7.04 -6.87 1.97
N ARG A 42 8.01 -7.18 1.12
CA ARG A 42 8.08 -6.72 -0.27
C ARG A 42 6.83 -7.03 -1.11
N ARG A 43 6.32 -8.25 -1.08
CA ARG A 43 5.15 -8.65 -1.89
C ARG A 43 3.87 -7.88 -1.55
N PRO A 44 3.40 -7.83 -0.29
CA PRO A 44 2.23 -7.03 0.05
C PRO A 44 2.50 -5.52 -0.10
N LEU A 45 3.73 -5.04 0.16
CA LEU A 45 4.08 -3.64 -0.09
C LEU A 45 3.85 -3.24 -1.55
N LEU A 46 4.34 -4.04 -2.51
CA LEU A 46 4.11 -3.80 -3.94
C LEU A 46 2.63 -3.85 -4.32
N ALA A 47 1.87 -4.78 -3.75
CA ALA A 47 0.43 -4.87 -3.99
C ALA A 47 -0.29 -3.59 -3.53
N TRP A 48 0.00 -3.11 -2.32
CA TRP A 48 -0.62 -1.90 -1.78
C TRP A 48 -0.19 -0.61 -2.49
N LEU A 49 1.09 -0.51 -2.90
CA LEU A 49 1.56 0.57 -3.76
C LEU A 49 0.84 0.55 -5.12
N GLY A 50 0.59 -0.63 -5.69
CA GLY A 50 -0.20 -0.79 -6.91
C GLY A 50 -1.62 -0.24 -6.77
N VAL A 51 -2.29 -0.50 -5.65
CA VAL A 51 -3.63 0.06 -5.34
C VAL A 51 -3.57 1.58 -5.23
N GLN A 52 -2.58 2.15 -4.55
CA GLN A 52 -2.41 3.60 -4.46
C GLN A 52 -2.18 4.23 -5.84
N ARG A 53 -1.32 3.63 -6.68
CA ARG A 53 -1.03 4.12 -8.03
C ARG A 53 -2.29 4.13 -8.89
N LEU A 54 -3.05 3.03 -8.89
CA LEU A 54 -4.29 2.92 -9.67
C LEU A 54 -5.30 4.00 -9.26
N ARG A 55 -5.42 4.30 -7.96
CA ARG A 55 -6.30 5.38 -7.49
C ARG A 55 -5.83 6.76 -7.92
N ALA A 56 -4.53 7.04 -7.83
CA ALA A 56 -3.97 8.31 -8.29
C ALA A 56 -4.25 8.52 -9.80
N GLU A 57 -4.10 7.47 -10.60
CA GLU A 57 -4.43 7.48 -12.02
C GLU A 57 -5.92 7.74 -12.28
N GLN A 58 -6.81 7.07 -11.55
CA GLN A 58 -8.25 7.28 -11.63
C GLN A 58 -8.68 8.69 -11.22
N ALA A 59 -7.95 9.31 -10.28
CA ALA A 59 -8.17 10.68 -9.84
C ALA A 59 -7.53 11.73 -10.77
N GLY A 60 -6.79 11.31 -11.80
CA GLY A 60 -6.03 12.21 -12.68
C GLY A 60 -4.76 12.81 -12.06
N ASP A 61 -4.37 12.36 -10.86
CA ASP A 61 -3.13 12.77 -10.18
C ASP A 61 -1.93 12.00 -10.74
N THR A 62 -1.51 12.40 -11.93
CA THR A 62 -0.37 11.80 -12.64
C THR A 62 0.94 11.96 -11.87
N GLN A 63 1.09 13.05 -11.11
CA GLN A 63 2.30 13.29 -10.31
C GLN A 63 2.40 12.31 -9.14
N ALA A 64 1.30 12.05 -8.43
CA ALA A 64 1.25 11.03 -7.39
C ALA A 64 1.48 9.63 -7.98
N ALA A 65 0.82 9.29 -9.09
CA ALA A 65 1.00 8.01 -9.76
C ALA A 65 2.48 7.73 -10.11
N GLN A 66 3.17 8.73 -10.67
CA GLN A 66 4.60 8.62 -10.99
C GLN A 66 5.48 8.52 -9.74
N ARG A 67 5.18 9.25 -8.66
CA ARG A 67 5.91 9.11 -7.38
C ARG A 67 5.78 7.70 -6.82
N ILE A 68 4.58 7.12 -6.87
CA ILE A 68 4.32 5.76 -6.40
C ILE A 68 5.03 4.73 -7.28
N ALA A 69 5.02 4.90 -8.60
CA ALA A 69 5.74 4.02 -9.52
C ALA A 69 7.25 4.00 -9.25
N ARG A 70 7.87 5.16 -8.97
CA ARG A 70 9.29 5.23 -8.56
C ARG A 70 9.55 4.47 -7.26
N ARG A 71 8.65 4.57 -6.28
CA ARG A 71 8.76 3.81 -5.03
C ARG A 71 8.64 2.31 -5.25
N MET A 72 7.75 1.87 -6.13
CA MET A 72 7.64 0.45 -6.51
C MET A 72 8.94 -0.06 -7.13
N ALA A 73 9.54 0.71 -8.05
CA ALA A 73 10.82 0.33 -8.67
C ALA A 73 11.93 0.13 -7.63
N VAL A 74 12.02 1.00 -6.62
CA VAL A 74 13.00 0.84 -5.52
C VAL A 74 12.74 -0.43 -4.71
N VAL A 75 11.48 -0.79 -4.46
CA VAL A 75 11.11 -1.99 -3.69
C VAL A 75 11.32 -3.28 -4.50
N GLU A 76 11.25 -3.22 -5.83
CA GLU A 76 11.52 -4.33 -6.73
C GLU A 76 13.01 -4.65 -6.86
N GLN A 77 13.87 -3.64 -6.68
CA GLN A 77 15.31 -3.83 -6.69
C GLN A 77 15.72 -4.72 -5.50
N PRO A 78 16.55 -5.76 -5.74
CA PRO A 78 17.18 -6.48 -4.64
C PRO A 78 18.06 -5.50 -3.84
N PRO A 79 18.17 -5.68 -2.51
CA PRO A 79 19.07 -4.86 -1.71
C PRO A 79 20.47 -4.90 -2.32
N ALA A 80 21.14 -3.75 -2.39
CA ALA A 80 22.51 -3.66 -2.86
C ALA A 80 23.38 -4.65 -2.04
N PRO A 81 24.31 -5.37 -2.70
CA PRO A 81 25.16 -6.36 -2.05
C PRO A 81 26.06 -5.76 -0.97
#